data_AF-A0A352ADT6-F1
#
_entry.id   AF-A0A352ADT6-F1
#
_cell.length_a   1.000
_cell.length_b   1.000
_cell.length_c   1.000
_cell.angle_alpha   90.00
_cell.angle_beta   90.00
_cell.angle_gamma   90.00
#
_symmetry.space_group_name_H-M   'P 1'
#
loop_
_entity.id
_entity.type
_entity.pdbx_description
1 polymer ?
#
loop_
_entity_poly.entity_id
_entity_poly.type
_entity_poly.pdbx_seq_one_letter_code
_entity_poly.pdbx_strand_id
1 'polypeptide(L)'
;MFLTIFIFSLGFILLGIALVLLRLLNLLSGICLALGAPLFWIGALFVSQEPMGNVVTEIGATLFGLGLILLGKQLLSNFNATESALP
;
A
#
# COMPACT_ATOMS: atom_id res chain seq x y z
N MET A 1 -3.23 -19.56 6.04
CA MET A 1 -3.95 -18.46 5.36
C MET A 1 -3.95 -17.18 6.21
N PHE A 2 -4.49 -17.20 7.43
CA PHE A 2 -4.51 -16.03 8.33
C PHE A 2 -3.13 -15.43 8.61
N LEU A 3 -2.14 -16.27 8.95
CA LEU A 3 -0.76 -15.81 9.20
C LEU A 3 -0.14 -15.12 7.97
N THR A 4 -0.39 -15.64 6.77
CA THR A 4 0.08 -15.05 5.51
C THR A 4 -0.50 -13.66 5.29
N ILE A 5 -1.80 -13.51 5.51
CA ILE A 5 -2.52 -12.23 5.42
C ILE A 5 -1.96 -11.22 6.43
N PHE A 6 -1.74 -11.67 7.66
CA PHE A 6 -1.19 -10.83 8.72
C PHE A 6 0.23 -10.34 8.38
N ILE A 7 1.14 -11.26 8.01
CA ILE A 7 2.52 -10.91 7.65
C ILE A 7 2.56 -10.01 6.40
N PHE A 8 1.73 -10.31 5.39
CA PHE A 8 1.61 -9.49 4.20
C PHE A 8 1.19 -8.06 4.54
N SER A 9 0.12 -7.92 5.32
CA SER A 9 -0.39 -6.60 5.75
C SER A 9 0.64 -5.85 6.58
N LEU A 10 1.27 -6.54 7.54
CA LEU A 10 2.33 -5.96 8.38
C LEU A 10 3.51 -5.46 7.54
N GLY A 11 3.91 -6.22 6.51
CA GLY A 11 4.95 -5.79 5.56
C GLY A 11 4.61 -4.47 4.87
N PHE A 12 3.39 -4.32 4.36
CA PHE A 12 2.96 -3.07 3.70
C PHE A 12 2.73 -1.91 4.68
N ILE A 13 2.31 -2.20 5.91
CA ILE A 13 2.23 -1.22 6.99
C ILE A 13 3.62 -0.67 7.29
N LEU A 14 4.60 -1.55 7.54
CA LEU A 14 5.97 -1.16 7.83
C LEU A 14 6.62 -0.43 6.65
N LEU A 15 6.40 -0.91 5.43
CA LEU A 15 6.87 -0.22 4.22
C LEU A 15 6.25 1.18 4.11
N GLY A 16 4.93 1.30 4.24
CA GLY A 16 4.23 2.58 4.14
C GLY A 16 4.71 3.58 5.20
N ILE A 17 4.88 3.13 6.45
CA ILE A 17 5.44 3.93 7.54
C ILE A 17 6.88 4.34 7.21
N ALA A 18 7.72 3.43 6.73
CA ALA A 18 9.10 3.74 6.36
C ALA A 18 9.17 4.81 5.25
N LEU A 19 8.32 4.72 4.23
CA LEU A 19 8.24 5.71 3.15
C LEU A 19 7.82 7.09 3.68
N VAL A 20 6.89 7.14 4.62
CA VAL A 20 6.44 8.38 5.27
C VAL A 20 7.55 9.00 6.12
N LEU A 21 8.17 8.20 7.00
CA LEU A 21 9.15 8.69 7.97
C LEU A 21 10.47 9.09 7.32
N LEU A 22 10.96 8.29 6.37
CA LEU A 22 12.25 8.51 5.74
C LEU A 22 12.18 9.53 4.59
N ARG A 23 10.96 9.99 4.23
CA ARG A 23 10.71 10.86 3.07
C ARG A 23 11.38 10.38 1.78
N LEU A 24 11.66 9.08 1.70
CA LEU A 24 12.39 8.46 0.59
C LEU A 24 11.58 8.55 -0.71
N LEU A 25 10.25 8.51 -0.58
CA LEU A 25 9.32 8.52 -1.70
C LEU A 25 8.12 9.41 -1.39
N ASN A 26 7.21 9.52 -2.36
CA ASN A 26 5.98 10.29 -2.28
C ASN A 26 5.16 9.87 -1.05
N LEU A 27 4.97 10.81 -0.14
CA LEU A 27 4.22 10.66 1.11
C LEU A 27 2.87 9.97 0.90
N LEU A 28 2.19 10.30 -0.20
CA LEU A 28 0.89 9.75 -0.53
C LEU A 28 0.94 8.23 -0.74
N SER A 29 1.99 7.72 -1.39
CA SER A 29 2.18 6.28 -1.58
C SER A 29 2.34 5.56 -0.24
N GLY A 30 3.09 6.16 0.69
CA GLY A 30 3.33 5.58 2.01
C GLY A 30 2.05 5.51 2.85
N ILE A 31 1.24 6.58 2.87
CA ILE A 31 -0.05 6.60 3.57
C ILE A 31 -1.01 5.57 2.96
N CYS A 32 -1.13 5.54 1.63
CA CYS A 32 -2.00 4.60 0.93
C CYS A 32 -1.62 3.13 1.20
N LEU A 33 -0.33 2.78 1.23
CA LEU A 33 0.12 1.43 1.54
C LEU A 33 -0.07 1.09 3.02
N ALA A 34 0.21 2.03 3.93
CA ALA A 34 0.10 1.80 5.36
C ALA A 34 -1.34 1.56 5.82
N LEU A 35 -2.31 2.21 5.16
CA LEU A 35 -3.72 2.10 5.51
C LEU A 35 -4.48 1.11 4.63
N GLY A 36 -4.18 1.02 3.34
CA GLY A 36 -4.96 0.24 2.38
C GLY A 36 -4.95 -1.26 2.66
N ALA A 37 -3.78 -1.85 2.90
CA ALA A 37 -3.66 -3.28 3.18
C ALA A 37 -4.44 -3.70 4.45
N PRO A 38 -4.28 -3.06 5.63
CA PRO A 38 -5.07 -3.42 6.80
C PRO A 38 -6.56 -3.13 6.63
N LEU A 39 -6.96 -2.03 5.98
CA LEU A 39 -8.40 -1.76 5.74
C LEU A 39 -9.04 -2.85 4.88
N PHE A 40 -8.37 -3.27 3.81
CA PHE A 40 -8.85 -4.31 2.92
C PHE A 40 -9.14 -5.60 3.69
N TRP A 41 -8.20 -6.03 4.53
CA TRP A 41 -8.36 -7.26 5.30
C TRP A 41 -9.33 -7.12 6.47
N ILE A 42 -9.44 -5.95 7.10
CA ILE A 42 -10.46 -5.69 8.11
C ILE A 42 -11.85 -5.83 7.48
N GLY A 43 -12.08 -5.20 6.33
CA GLY A 43 -13.32 -5.33 5.57
C GLY A 43 -13.60 -6.79 5.19
N ALA A 44 -12.60 -7.48 4.63
CA ALA A 44 -12.77 -8.84 4.11
C ALA A 44 -12.99 -9.89 5.20
N LEU A 45 -12.36 -9.76 6.37
CA LEU A 45 -12.37 -10.78 7.42
C LEU A 45 -13.43 -10.55 8.50
N PHE A 46 -13.73 -9.29 8.84
CA PHE A 46 -14.56 -8.98 10.00
C PHE A 46 -15.93 -8.41 9.64
N VAL A 47 -16.06 -7.76 8.48
CA VAL A 47 -17.26 -6.97 8.14
C VAL A 47 -17.97 -7.50 6.88
N SER A 48 -17.35 -8.41 6.12
CA SER A 48 -17.80 -8.90 4.80
C SER A 48 -19.16 -9.62 4.80
N GLN A 49 -19.73 -9.92 5.96
CA GLN A 49 -21.08 -10.47 6.05
C GLN A 49 -22.18 -9.41 5.90
N GLU A 50 -21.83 -8.13 5.97
CA GLU A 50 -22.75 -7.02 5.79
C GLU A 50 -22.34 -6.14 4.59
N PRO A 51 -23.29 -5.42 3.94
CA PRO A 51 -22.98 -4.51 2.83
C PRO A 51 -21.88 -3.49 3.16
N MET A 52 -21.81 -3.06 4.43
CA MET A 52 -20.76 -2.20 4.96
C MET A 52 -19.35 -2.79 4.80
N GLY A 53 -19.17 -4.10 4.95
CA GLY A 53 -17.86 -4.73 4.83
C GLY A 53 -17.34 -4.81 3.41
N ASN A 54 -18.25 -4.96 2.44
CA ASN A 54 -17.88 -4.87 1.04
C ASN A 54 -17.33 -3.47 0.71
N VAL A 55 -17.98 -2.41 1.22
CA VAL A 55 -17.50 -1.03 1.03
C VAL A 55 -16.13 -0.82 1.67
N VAL A 56 -15.92 -1.26 2.92
CA VAL A 56 -14.60 -1.14 3.58
C VAL A 56 -13.51 -1.92 2.82
N THR A 57 -13.86 -3.09 2.29
CA THR A 57 -12.98 -3.91 1.47
C THR A 57 -12.60 -3.17 0.18
N GLU A 58 -13.57 -2.58 -0.52
CA GLU A 58 -13.35 -1.82 -1.76
C GLU A 58 -12.49 -0.56 -1.51
N ILE A 59 -12.75 0.18 -0.42
CA ILE A 59 -11.94 1.33 -0.03
C ILE A 59 -10.50 0.89 0.25
N GLY A 60 -10.32 -0.18 1.04
CA GLY A 60 -9.01 -0.74 1.34
C GLY A 60 -8.25 -1.18 0.09
N ALA A 61 -8.91 -1.91 -0.80
CA ALA A 61 -8.35 -2.36 -2.08
C ALA A 61 -7.93 -1.16 -2.95
N THR A 62 -8.77 -0.13 -3.03
CA THR A 62 -8.50 1.06 -3.83
C THR A 62 -7.31 1.83 -3.27
N LEU A 63 -7.26 2.06 -1.97
CA LEU A 63 -6.11 2.71 -1.31
C LEU A 63 -4.83 1.91 -1.51
N PHE A 64 -4.89 0.59 -1.34
CA PHE A 64 -3.73 -0.28 -1.50
C PHE A 64 -3.21 -0.26 -2.94
N GLY A 65 -4.11 -0.38 -3.93
CA GLY A 65 -3.78 -0.31 -5.35
C GLY A 65 -3.18 1.04 -5.76
N LEU A 66 -3.76 2.15 -5.29
CA LEU A 66 -3.21 3.49 -5.52
C LEU A 66 -1.81 3.63 -4.92
N GLY A 67 -1.60 3.11 -3.71
CA GLY A 67 -0.29 3.10 -3.06
C GLY A 67 0.77 2.38 -3.91
N LEU A 68 0.43 1.21 -4.45
CA LEU A 68 1.32 0.42 -5.32
C LEU A 68 1.59 1.12 -6.66
N ILE A 69 0.58 1.70 -7.30
CA ILE A 69 0.74 2.43 -8.57
C ILE A 69 1.69 3.63 -8.37
N LEU A 70 1.48 4.41 -7.31
CA LEU A 70 2.33 5.57 -7.01
C LEU A 70 3.76 5.14 -6.70
N LEU A 71 3.93 4.10 -5.90
CA LEU A 71 5.24 3.51 -5.61
C LEU A 71 5.94 3.05 -6.89
N GLY A 72 5.26 2.28 -7.74
CA GLY A 72 5.80 1.78 -9.00
C GLY A 72 6.20 2.89 -9.97
N LYS A 73 5.33 3.90 -10.14
CA LYS A 73 5.65 5.09 -10.97
C LYS A 73 6.90 5.81 -10.48
N GLN A 74 7.09 5.92 -9.17
CA GLN A 74 8.23 6.63 -8.62
C GLN A 74 9.52 5.83 -8.70
N LEU A 75 9.47 4.52 -8.43
CA LEU A 75 10.61 3.64 -8.63
C LEU A 75 11.08 3.66 -10.08
N LEU A 76 10.15 3.62 -11.04
CA LEU A 76 10.45 3.72 -12.46
C LEU A 76 11.08 5.08 -12.82
N SER A 77 10.52 6.18 -12.30
CA SER A 77 11.08 7.52 -12.50
C SER A 77 12.50 7.65 -11.96
N ASN A 78 12.78 7.12 -10.77
CA ASN A 78 14.11 7.15 -10.15
C ASN A 78 15.11 6.26 -10.90
N PHE A 79 14.66 5.11 -11.39
CA PHE A 79 15.47 4.22 -12.22
C PHE A 79 15.90 4.92 -13.52
N ASN A 80 14.95 5.49 -14.26
CA ASN A 80 15.24 6.20 -15.51
C ASN A 80 16.17 7.41 -15.29
N ALA A 81 15.99 8.13 -14.19
CA ALA A 81 16.89 9.25 -13.83
C ALA A 81 18.33 8.76 -13.57
N THR A 82 18.47 7.61 -12.91
CA THR A 82 19.77 6.99 -12.64
C THR A 82 20.43 6.48 -13.92
N GLU A 83 19.66 5.86 -14.82
CA GLU A 83 20.16 5.36 -16.12
C GLU A 83 20.63 6.51 -17.03
N SER A 84 19.89 7.63 -17.06
CA SER A 84 20.29 8.83 -17.80
C SER A 84 21.52 9.56 -17.24
N ALA A 85 21.92 9.24 -16.01
CA ALA A 85 23.08 9.84 -15.33
C ALA A 85 24.35 8.98 -15.45
N LEU A 86 24.26 7.79 -16.05
CA LEU A 86 25.42 6.96 -16.37
C LEU A 86 26.05 7.46 -17.69
N PRO A 87 27.38 7.64 -17.74
CA PRO A 87 28.10 8.19 -18.89
C PRO A 87 28.07 7.30 -20.14
#